data_AF-A0A6S7A620-F1
#
_entry.id   AF-A0A6S7A620-F1
#
_cell.length_a   1.000
_cell.length_b   1.000
_cell.length_c   1.000
_cell.angle_alpha   90.00
_cell.angle_beta   90.00
_cell.angle_gamma   90.00
#
_symmetry.space_group_name_H-M   'P 1'
#
loop_
_entity.id
_entity.type
_entity.pdbx_description
1 polymer ?
#
loop_
_entity_poly.entity_id
_entity_poly.type
_entity_poly.pdbx_seq_one_letter_code
_entity_poly.pdbx_strand_id
1 'polypeptide(L)'
;MSLPAQPGPTPPDDVRRRLEAFRQQRGYLLPHQGALAAALPALQDAYGPFYRTLVQEPQHLTAFESEFVWLVLLTAAGEALGTHHVDLFYRHGGTGRQAQAAFRVAAWSAGTGAYAFLDRHWQSHFPDVPAAAAYQDAMRTLLAGLDVPEELARLALLSAHSARSDHWGVEQAIRACYAAGVAEPRMVQALSLALWPCGINRFIEACDIWLALMQAGAVTPSPSFQAWADTPDQHGSAVATHDQR
;
A
#
# COMPACT_ATOMS: atom_id res chain seq x y z
N MET A 1 -21.13 30.81 17.38
CA MET A 1 -21.31 29.37 17.13
C MET A 1 -20.35 28.62 18.03
N SER A 2 -20.87 27.83 18.98
CA SER A 2 -20.02 26.92 19.77
C SER A 2 -19.58 25.77 18.88
N LEU A 3 -18.29 25.41 18.92
CA LEU A 3 -17.79 24.21 18.25
C LEU A 3 -18.53 22.98 18.80
N PRO A 4 -18.83 21.97 17.96
CA PRO A 4 -19.40 20.72 18.44
C PRO A 4 -18.46 20.08 19.48
N ALA A 5 -19.05 19.48 20.52
CA ALA A 5 -18.28 18.77 21.54
C ALA A 5 -17.47 17.65 20.89
N GLN A 6 -16.20 17.52 21.30
CA GLN A 6 -15.34 16.43 20.85
C GLN A 6 -15.91 15.09 21.35
N PRO A 7 -16.08 14.07 20.49
CA PRO A 7 -16.55 12.78 20.94
C PRO A 7 -15.51 12.17 21.90
N GLY A 8 -15.98 11.68 23.05
CA GLY A 8 -15.15 10.95 24.01
C GLY A 8 -14.81 9.53 23.52
N PRO A 9 -13.91 8.81 24.21
CA PRO A 9 -13.57 7.43 23.88
C PRO A 9 -14.78 6.51 24.03
N THR A 10 -14.78 5.41 23.27
CA THR A 10 -15.86 4.41 23.28
C THR A 10 -15.84 3.65 24.61
N PRO A 11 -16.98 3.41 25.28
CA PRO A 11 -17.01 2.67 26.54
C PRO A 11 -16.34 1.30 26.45
N PRO A 12 -15.64 0.80 27.50
CA PRO A 12 -14.89 -0.45 27.45
C PRO A 12 -15.69 -1.67 26.95
N ASP A 13 -16.94 -1.81 27.39
CA ASP A 13 -17.79 -2.94 26.98
C ASP A 13 -18.20 -2.85 25.51
N ASP A 14 -18.38 -1.63 24.99
CA ASP A 14 -18.65 -1.40 23.58
C ASP A 14 -17.42 -1.72 22.72
N VAL A 15 -16.20 -1.44 23.20
CA VAL A 15 -14.94 -1.85 22.54
C VAL A 15 -14.87 -3.36 22.42
N ARG A 16 -15.08 -4.10 23.52
CA ARG A 16 -15.06 -5.57 23.52
C ARG A 16 -16.09 -6.15 22.55
N ARG A 17 -17.33 -5.62 22.59
CA ARG A 17 -18.40 -6.05 21.69
C ARG A 17 -18.05 -5.81 20.21
N ARG A 18 -17.48 -4.64 19.88
CA ARG A 18 -17.05 -4.30 18.51
C ARG A 18 -15.96 -5.23 18.00
N LEU A 19 -14.95 -5.51 18.83
CA LEU A 19 -13.85 -6.40 18.44
C LEU A 19 -14.31 -7.84 18.26
N GLU A 20 -15.19 -8.34 19.14
CA GLU A 20 -15.76 -9.68 18.98
C GLU A 20 -16.61 -9.78 17.72
N ALA A 21 -17.48 -8.80 17.45
CA ALA A 21 -18.27 -8.76 16.22
C ALA A 21 -17.38 -8.74 14.96
N PHE A 22 -16.31 -7.94 14.97
CA PHE A 22 -15.36 -7.88 13.85
C PHE A 22 -14.62 -9.20 13.65
N ARG A 23 -14.18 -9.85 14.75
CA ARG A 23 -13.54 -11.17 14.72
C ARG A 23 -14.48 -12.22 14.14
N GLN A 24 -15.74 -12.25 14.57
CA GLN A 24 -16.74 -13.19 14.04
C GLN A 24 -16.98 -13.00 12.54
N GLN A 25 -16.96 -11.75 12.05
CA GLN A 25 -17.16 -11.46 10.64
C GLN A 25 -15.95 -11.81 9.77
N ARG A 26 -14.72 -11.53 10.24
CA ARG A 26 -13.50 -11.63 9.42
C ARG A 26 -12.65 -12.87 9.71
N GLY A 27 -12.88 -13.54 10.82
CA GLY A 27 -12.10 -14.69 11.29
C GLY A 27 -10.81 -14.34 12.04
N TYR A 28 -10.40 -13.07 12.06
CA TYR A 28 -9.18 -12.60 12.73
C TYR A 28 -9.26 -11.12 13.11
N LEU A 29 -8.38 -10.69 14.01
CA LEU A 29 -8.16 -9.28 14.36
C LEU A 29 -6.75 -8.85 13.99
N LEU A 30 -6.61 -7.58 13.65
CA LEU A 30 -5.33 -6.89 13.52
C LEU A 30 -5.30 -5.73 14.52
N PRO A 31 -4.11 -5.28 14.99
CA PRO A 31 -4.00 -4.38 16.14
C PRO A 31 -4.76 -3.06 15.97
N HIS A 32 -4.72 -2.48 14.76
CA HIS A 32 -5.44 -1.25 14.46
C HIS A 32 -6.97 -1.32 14.67
N GLN A 33 -7.58 -2.51 14.57
CA GLN A 33 -9.02 -2.64 14.79
C GLN A 33 -9.41 -2.29 16.23
N GLY A 34 -8.54 -2.60 17.19
CA GLY A 34 -8.71 -2.20 18.58
C GLY A 34 -8.59 -0.71 18.82
N ALA A 35 -7.59 -0.06 18.22
CA ALA A 35 -7.45 1.39 18.28
C ALA A 35 -8.67 2.11 17.68
N LEU A 36 -9.16 1.61 16.54
CA LEU A 36 -10.37 2.14 15.90
C LEU A 36 -11.61 1.89 16.76
N ALA A 37 -11.80 0.70 17.33
CA ALA A 37 -12.91 0.43 18.23
C ALA A 37 -12.91 1.34 19.47
N ALA A 38 -11.73 1.64 20.02
CA ALA A 38 -11.58 2.43 21.25
C ALA A 38 -11.83 3.93 21.04
N ALA A 39 -11.42 4.50 19.89
CA ALA A 39 -11.44 5.95 19.69
C ALA A 39 -12.07 6.44 18.39
N LEU A 40 -12.14 5.59 17.35
CA LEU A 40 -12.62 5.97 16.02
C LEU A 40 -13.65 4.96 15.47
N PRO A 41 -14.74 4.66 16.19
CA PRO A 41 -15.67 3.59 15.84
C PRO A 41 -16.32 3.78 14.46
N ALA A 42 -16.61 5.02 14.05
CA ALA A 42 -17.15 5.30 12.72
C ALA A 42 -16.15 4.96 11.61
N LEU A 43 -14.84 5.14 11.86
CA LEU A 43 -13.80 4.73 10.91
C LEU A 43 -13.64 3.20 10.89
N GLN A 44 -13.83 2.53 12.03
CA GLN A 44 -13.89 1.07 12.08
C GLN A 44 -15.02 0.53 11.19
N ASP A 45 -16.20 1.14 11.27
CA ASP A 45 -17.38 0.76 10.49
C ASP A 45 -17.14 0.96 8.98
N ALA A 46 -16.40 2.02 8.60
CA ALA A 46 -16.05 2.32 7.22
C ALA A 46 -14.90 1.46 6.65
N TYR A 47 -14.06 0.86 7.50
CA TYR A 47 -12.87 0.12 7.08
C TYR A 47 -13.21 -1.05 6.16
N GLY A 48 -14.22 -1.85 6.51
CA GLY A 48 -14.61 -3.03 5.75
C GLY A 48 -15.04 -2.71 4.31
N PRO A 49 -16.02 -1.80 4.11
CA PRO A 49 -16.40 -1.31 2.80
C PRO A 49 -15.23 -0.72 2.00
N PHE A 50 -14.39 0.11 2.63
CA PHE A 50 -13.22 0.70 1.98
C PHE A 50 -12.24 -0.36 1.47
N TYR A 51 -11.90 -1.36 2.32
CA TYR A 51 -11.02 -2.46 1.94
C TYR A 51 -11.58 -3.27 0.77
N ARG A 52 -12.87 -3.63 0.81
CA ARG A 52 -13.49 -4.42 -0.25
C ARG A 52 -13.40 -3.70 -1.59
N THR A 53 -13.82 -2.44 -1.64
CA THR A 53 -13.84 -1.67 -2.89
C THR A 53 -12.43 -1.40 -3.43
N LEU A 54 -11.46 -1.13 -2.56
CA LEU A 54 -10.10 -0.82 -2.98
C LEU A 54 -9.29 -2.06 -3.39
N VAL A 55 -9.43 -3.18 -2.67
CA VAL A 55 -8.51 -4.32 -2.76
C VAL A 55 -9.14 -5.58 -3.33
N GLN A 56 -10.46 -5.81 -3.15
CA GLN A 56 -11.09 -7.09 -3.48
C GLN A 56 -12.01 -7.04 -4.71
N GLU A 57 -12.70 -5.92 -4.91
CA GLU A 57 -13.65 -5.78 -6.01
C GLU A 57 -12.93 -5.48 -7.33
N PRO A 58 -13.29 -6.15 -8.45
CA PRO A 58 -12.77 -5.80 -9.76
C PRO A 58 -13.10 -4.35 -10.11
N GLN A 59 -12.13 -3.64 -10.69
CA GLN A 59 -12.30 -2.26 -11.15
C GLN A 59 -11.87 -2.13 -12.62
N HIS A 60 -10.80 -1.38 -12.91
CA HIS A 60 -10.33 -1.04 -14.26
C HIS A 60 -9.08 -1.82 -14.70
N LEU A 61 -8.33 -2.37 -13.76
CA LEU A 61 -7.25 -3.33 -13.98
C LEU A 61 -7.82 -4.74 -13.90
N THR A 62 -7.32 -5.63 -14.76
CA THR A 62 -7.57 -7.07 -14.62
C THR A 62 -6.96 -7.59 -13.31
N ALA A 63 -7.33 -8.81 -12.92
CA ALA A 63 -6.75 -9.45 -11.73
C ALA A 63 -5.22 -9.56 -11.84
N PHE A 64 -4.70 -10.03 -12.98
CA PHE A 64 -3.26 -10.09 -13.22
C PHE A 64 -2.59 -8.71 -13.16
N GLU A 65 -3.16 -7.70 -13.82
CA GLU A 65 -2.60 -6.34 -13.82
C GLU A 65 -2.56 -5.74 -12.41
N SER A 66 -3.63 -5.95 -11.63
CA SER A 66 -3.70 -5.51 -10.24
C SER A 66 -2.58 -6.14 -9.41
N GLU A 67 -2.38 -7.45 -9.52
CA GLU A 67 -1.32 -8.14 -8.77
C GLU A 67 0.10 -7.80 -9.24
N PHE A 68 0.29 -7.49 -10.52
CA PHE A 68 1.56 -6.96 -11.01
C PHE A 68 1.87 -5.59 -10.37
N VAL A 69 0.88 -4.69 -10.32
CA VAL A 69 1.02 -3.38 -9.68
C VAL A 69 1.29 -3.54 -8.17
N TRP A 70 0.58 -4.45 -7.50
CA TRP A 70 0.83 -4.78 -6.09
C TRP A 70 2.28 -5.23 -5.85
N LEU A 71 2.81 -6.13 -6.68
CA LEU A 71 4.17 -6.64 -6.51
C LEU A 71 5.21 -5.51 -6.63
N VAL A 72 5.05 -4.60 -7.59
CA VAL A 72 5.91 -3.42 -7.75
C VAL A 72 5.77 -2.48 -6.54
N LEU A 73 4.53 -2.18 -6.14
CA LEU A 73 4.21 -1.28 -5.04
C LEU A 73 4.80 -1.77 -3.71
N LEU A 74 4.55 -3.03 -3.33
CA LEU A 74 5.05 -3.60 -2.08
C LEU A 74 6.58 -3.63 -2.05
N THR A 75 7.22 -3.98 -3.17
CA THR A 75 8.68 -3.95 -3.30
C THR A 75 9.21 -2.53 -3.14
N ALA A 76 8.60 -1.53 -3.80
CA ALA A 76 9.02 -0.13 -3.70
C ALA A 76 8.79 0.48 -2.31
N ALA A 77 7.75 0.02 -1.60
CA ALA A 77 7.42 0.43 -0.24
C ALA A 77 8.26 -0.29 0.83
N GLY A 78 8.93 -1.40 0.50
CA GLY A 78 9.61 -2.25 1.47
C GLY A 78 8.64 -3.02 2.37
N GLU A 79 7.44 -3.31 1.86
CA GLU A 79 6.34 -3.92 2.63
C GLU A 79 6.34 -5.44 2.52
N ALA A 80 6.38 -6.14 3.66
CA ALA A 80 6.44 -7.59 3.73
C ALA A 80 5.11 -8.24 4.16
N LEU A 81 4.16 -7.51 4.74
CA LEU A 81 2.89 -8.06 5.22
C LEU A 81 1.98 -8.55 4.08
N GLY A 82 2.14 -8.02 2.87
CA GLY A 82 1.31 -8.32 1.70
C GLY A 82 1.65 -9.60 0.95
N THR A 83 2.25 -10.63 1.59
CA THR A 83 2.74 -11.84 0.88
C THR A 83 1.66 -12.60 0.11
N HIS A 84 0.38 -12.50 0.50
CA HIS A 84 -0.71 -13.11 -0.26
C HIS A 84 -0.79 -12.59 -1.71
N HIS A 85 -0.33 -11.37 -1.99
CA HIS A 85 -0.28 -10.82 -3.36
C HIS A 85 0.70 -11.59 -4.25
N VAL A 86 1.73 -12.21 -3.67
CA VAL A 86 2.63 -13.09 -4.42
C VAL A 86 1.88 -14.34 -4.89
N ASP A 87 1.08 -14.95 -4.03
CA ASP A 87 0.24 -16.10 -4.37
C ASP A 87 -0.85 -15.72 -5.39
N LEU A 88 -1.55 -14.60 -5.18
CA LEU A 88 -2.55 -14.08 -6.13
C LEU A 88 -1.93 -13.79 -7.51
N PHE A 89 -0.74 -13.20 -7.57
CA PHE A 89 -0.02 -12.94 -8.80
C PHE A 89 0.13 -14.22 -9.64
N TYR A 90 0.60 -15.31 -9.03
CA TYR A 90 0.74 -16.60 -9.72
C TYR A 90 -0.62 -17.23 -10.06
N ARG A 91 -1.61 -17.15 -9.16
CA ARG A 91 -2.97 -17.66 -9.42
C ARG A 91 -3.64 -16.96 -10.60
N HIS A 92 -3.32 -15.70 -10.84
CA HIS A 92 -3.82 -14.93 -11.98
C HIS A 92 -2.94 -15.02 -13.23
N GLY A 93 -2.03 -16.00 -13.29
CA GLY A 93 -1.24 -16.33 -14.48
C GLY A 93 0.10 -15.62 -14.58
N GLY A 94 0.53 -14.94 -13.52
CA GLY A 94 1.85 -14.32 -13.46
C GLY A 94 2.98 -15.33 -13.58
N THR A 95 4.07 -14.92 -14.24
CA THR A 95 5.24 -15.76 -14.48
C THR A 95 6.48 -15.21 -13.76
N GLY A 96 7.51 -16.05 -13.58
CA GLY A 96 8.79 -15.59 -13.04
C GLY A 96 9.45 -14.48 -13.87
N ARG A 97 9.24 -14.46 -15.20
CA ARG A 97 9.73 -13.38 -16.08
C ARG A 97 9.02 -12.06 -15.82
N GLN A 98 7.72 -12.10 -15.57
CA GLN A 98 6.94 -10.91 -15.22
C GLN A 98 7.26 -10.44 -13.80
N ALA A 99 7.48 -11.35 -12.85
CA ALA A 99 7.98 -11.00 -11.52
C ALA A 99 9.36 -10.31 -11.60
N GLN A 100 10.27 -10.82 -12.45
CA GLN A 100 11.55 -10.17 -12.71
C GLN A 100 11.35 -8.73 -13.26
N ALA A 101 10.38 -8.53 -14.16
CA ALA A 101 10.04 -7.20 -14.65
C ALA A 101 9.56 -6.29 -13.51
N ALA A 102 8.66 -6.77 -12.66
CA ALA A 102 8.15 -6.03 -11.52
C ALA A 102 9.27 -5.56 -10.58
N PHE A 103 10.22 -6.44 -10.24
CA PHE A 103 11.37 -6.06 -9.40
C PHE A 103 12.29 -5.05 -10.07
N ARG A 104 12.52 -5.16 -11.39
CA ARG A 104 13.28 -4.15 -12.14
C ARG A 104 12.58 -2.80 -12.15
N VAL A 105 11.26 -2.77 -12.33
CA VAL A 105 10.45 -1.54 -12.28
C VAL A 105 10.50 -0.92 -10.88
N ALA A 106 10.35 -1.71 -9.83
CA ALA A 106 10.47 -1.23 -8.45
C ALA A 106 11.87 -0.64 -8.18
N ALA A 107 12.93 -1.35 -8.58
CA ALA A 107 14.30 -0.86 -8.47
C ALA A 107 14.54 0.43 -9.28
N TRP A 108 13.98 0.51 -10.50
CA TRP A 108 14.05 1.71 -11.33
C TRP A 108 13.43 2.93 -10.66
N SER A 109 12.28 2.74 -9.99
CA SER A 109 11.62 3.81 -9.25
C SER A 109 12.46 4.38 -8.10
N ALA A 110 13.42 3.62 -7.58
CA ALA A 110 14.36 4.12 -6.57
C ALA A 110 15.44 5.05 -7.15
N GLY A 111 15.73 4.96 -8.45
CA GLY A 111 16.76 5.73 -9.14
C GLY A 111 16.32 7.13 -9.63
N THR A 112 15.06 7.51 -9.44
CA THR A 112 14.50 8.78 -9.94
C THR A 112 15.23 10.03 -9.46
N GLY A 113 15.78 9.99 -8.25
CA GLY A 113 16.48 11.15 -7.66
C GLY A 113 17.62 11.68 -8.54
N ALA A 114 18.31 10.81 -9.30
CA ALA A 114 19.36 11.23 -10.21
C ALA A 114 18.83 12.05 -11.39
N TYR A 115 17.69 11.65 -11.95
CA TYR A 115 17.06 12.36 -13.07
C TYR A 115 16.34 13.62 -12.61
N ALA A 116 15.67 13.59 -11.46
CA ALA A 116 15.08 14.77 -10.85
C ALA A 116 16.13 15.85 -10.54
N PHE A 117 17.31 15.42 -10.08
CA PHE A 117 18.44 16.31 -9.85
C PHE A 117 18.97 16.91 -11.17
N LEU A 118 19.17 16.08 -12.20
CA LEU A 118 19.56 16.55 -13.54
C LEU A 118 18.57 17.59 -14.06
N ASP A 119 17.28 17.27 -14.03
CA ASP A 119 16.19 18.13 -14.52
C ASP A 119 16.19 19.50 -13.82
N ARG A 120 16.31 19.50 -12.49
CA ARG A 120 16.19 20.72 -11.68
C ARG A 120 17.43 21.59 -11.71
N HIS A 121 18.61 20.98 -11.68
CA HIS A 121 19.84 21.70 -11.39
C HIS A 121 20.79 21.79 -12.57
N TRP A 122 20.81 20.76 -13.43
CA TRP A 122 21.83 20.62 -14.45
C TRP A 122 21.29 20.61 -15.88
N GLN A 123 19.98 20.73 -16.08
CA GLN A 123 19.37 20.62 -17.41
C GLN A 123 19.92 21.66 -18.40
N SER A 124 20.27 22.87 -17.93
CA SER A 124 20.90 23.91 -18.75
C SER A 124 22.34 23.58 -19.18
N HIS A 125 23.05 22.75 -18.41
CA HIS A 125 24.40 22.29 -18.73
C HIS A 125 24.39 21.08 -19.69
N PHE A 126 23.29 20.33 -19.73
CA PHE A 126 23.12 19.15 -20.57
C PHE A 126 21.86 19.25 -21.46
N PRO A 127 21.79 20.24 -22.37
CA PRO A 127 20.59 20.48 -23.18
C PRO A 127 20.24 19.30 -24.10
N ASP A 128 21.23 18.51 -24.51
CA ASP A 128 21.05 17.34 -25.38
C ASP A 128 20.60 16.09 -24.62
N VAL A 129 20.50 16.16 -23.29
CA VAL A 129 20.00 15.07 -22.43
C VAL A 129 18.79 15.58 -21.64
N PRO A 130 17.59 15.59 -22.24
CA PRO A 130 16.38 15.93 -21.51
C PRO A 130 16.14 14.88 -20.44
N ALA A 131 16.23 15.26 -19.16
CA ALA A 131 16.17 14.33 -18.03
C ALA A 131 14.90 13.47 -18.05
N ALA A 132 13.76 14.11 -18.35
CA ALA A 132 12.47 13.48 -18.52
C ALA A 132 12.49 12.38 -19.60
N ALA A 133 12.97 12.68 -20.80
CA ALA A 133 13.00 11.73 -21.91
C ALA A 133 13.99 10.59 -21.62
N ALA A 134 15.18 10.93 -21.10
CA ALA A 134 16.20 9.95 -20.75
C ALA A 134 15.72 8.95 -19.69
N TYR A 135 14.94 9.40 -18.69
CA TYR A 135 14.30 8.52 -17.70
C TYR A 135 13.30 7.56 -18.35
N GLN A 136 12.45 8.05 -19.26
CA GLN A 136 11.46 7.22 -19.93
C GLN A 136 12.09 6.20 -20.89
N ASP A 137 13.16 6.58 -21.58
CA ASP A 137 13.88 5.71 -22.51
C ASP A 137 14.64 4.59 -21.79
N ALA A 138 15.26 4.92 -20.66
CA ALA A 138 15.92 3.93 -19.82
C ALA A 138 14.93 2.89 -19.24
N MET A 139 13.72 3.33 -18.86
CA MET A 139 12.65 2.41 -18.44
C MET A 139 12.27 1.40 -19.53
N ARG A 140 12.06 1.88 -20.78
CA ARG A 140 11.77 1.01 -21.93
C ARG A 140 12.89 0.01 -22.18
N THR A 141 14.14 0.46 -22.08
CA THR A 141 15.33 -0.39 -22.23
C THR A 141 15.39 -1.49 -21.17
N LEU A 142 15.06 -1.17 -19.92
CA LEU A 142 15.06 -2.10 -18.79
C LEU A 142 14.00 -3.21 -18.93
N LEU A 143 12.89 -2.91 -19.61
CA LEU A 143 11.82 -3.86 -19.93
C LEU A 143 12.05 -4.64 -21.22
N ALA A 144 13.02 -4.26 -22.05
CA ALA A 144 13.25 -4.88 -23.34
C ALA A 144 13.46 -6.41 -23.20
N GLY A 145 12.68 -7.17 -23.96
CA GLY A 145 12.69 -8.63 -23.95
C GLY A 145 11.92 -9.29 -22.80
N LEU A 146 11.30 -8.53 -21.89
CA LEU A 146 10.36 -9.06 -20.89
C LEU A 146 8.92 -9.03 -21.42
N ASP A 147 8.10 -9.93 -20.90
CA ASP A 147 6.70 -10.10 -21.33
C ASP A 147 5.75 -9.26 -20.47
N VAL A 148 5.96 -7.94 -20.47
CA VAL A 148 5.15 -6.96 -19.76
C VAL A 148 4.82 -5.79 -20.67
N PRO A 149 3.54 -5.45 -20.88
CA PRO A 149 3.15 -4.27 -21.62
C PRO A 149 3.73 -3.00 -20.98
N GLU A 150 4.24 -2.08 -21.80
CA GLU A 150 4.78 -0.82 -21.32
C GLU A 150 3.76 -0.01 -20.51
N GLU A 151 2.49 -0.02 -20.93
CA GLU A 151 1.39 0.59 -20.18
C GLU A 151 1.28 0.06 -18.74
N LEU A 152 1.37 -1.26 -18.55
CA LEU A 152 1.26 -1.88 -17.23
C LEU A 152 2.43 -1.48 -16.33
N ALA A 153 3.65 -1.42 -16.88
CA ALA A 153 4.79 -0.92 -16.14
C ALA A 153 4.66 0.56 -15.75
N ARG A 154 4.09 1.40 -16.63
CA ARG A 154 3.80 2.81 -16.34
C ARG A 154 2.77 2.97 -15.21
N LEU A 155 1.70 2.17 -15.24
CA LEU A 155 0.71 2.11 -14.16
C LEU A 155 1.36 1.69 -12.83
N ALA A 156 2.23 0.69 -12.85
CA ALA A 156 2.95 0.25 -11.65
C ALA A 156 3.93 1.30 -11.11
N LEU A 157 4.55 2.09 -11.99
CA LEU A 157 5.39 3.22 -11.59
C LEU A 157 4.61 4.34 -10.89
N LEU A 158 3.35 4.59 -11.27
CA LEU A 158 2.50 5.54 -10.52
C LEU A 158 2.43 5.13 -9.04
N SER A 159 2.11 3.87 -8.77
CA SER A 159 2.03 3.34 -7.40
C SER A 159 3.38 3.39 -6.69
N ALA A 160 4.47 3.02 -7.37
CA ALA A 160 5.82 3.00 -6.82
C ALA A 160 6.31 4.40 -6.42
N HIS A 161 6.15 5.39 -7.31
CA HIS A 161 6.54 6.77 -7.01
C HIS A 161 5.68 7.38 -5.91
N SER A 162 4.36 7.13 -5.93
CA SER A 162 3.46 7.57 -4.86
C SER A 162 3.84 6.97 -3.51
N ALA A 163 4.19 5.68 -3.46
CA ALA A 163 4.61 5.01 -2.24
C ALA A 163 5.87 5.61 -1.61
N ARG A 164 6.76 6.14 -2.45
CA ARG A 164 8.03 6.78 -2.08
C ARG A 164 7.92 8.29 -1.87
N SER A 165 6.73 8.88 -2.03
CA SER A 165 6.53 10.33 -2.05
C SER A 165 7.42 11.06 -3.07
N ASP A 166 7.71 10.41 -4.18
CA ASP A 166 8.58 10.93 -5.24
C ASP A 166 7.76 11.77 -6.23
N HIS A 167 7.66 13.07 -5.95
CA HIS A 167 6.82 13.98 -6.73
C HIS A 167 7.26 14.10 -8.20
N TRP A 168 8.57 14.11 -8.45
CA TRP A 168 9.08 14.18 -9.82
C TRP A 168 8.75 12.89 -10.56
N GLY A 169 9.00 11.71 -9.95
CA GLY A 169 8.62 10.43 -10.53
C GLY A 169 7.12 10.32 -10.83
N VAL A 170 6.25 10.77 -9.92
CA VAL A 170 4.80 10.82 -10.13
C VAL A 170 4.45 11.70 -11.34
N GLU A 171 5.02 12.91 -11.42
CA GLU A 171 4.80 13.80 -12.57
C GLU A 171 5.20 13.13 -13.89
N GLN A 172 6.39 12.51 -13.93
CA GLN A 172 6.89 11.85 -15.13
C GLN A 172 6.04 10.64 -15.53
N ALA A 173 5.58 9.84 -14.55
CA ALA A 173 4.71 8.70 -14.80
C ALA A 173 3.32 9.14 -15.32
N ILE A 174 2.74 10.22 -14.78
CA ILE A 174 1.47 10.78 -15.28
C ILE A 174 1.63 11.23 -16.74
N ARG A 175 2.64 12.06 -17.05
CA ARG A 175 2.90 12.53 -18.42
C ARG A 175 3.07 11.38 -19.40
N ALA A 176 3.78 10.34 -18.97
CA ALA A 176 3.97 9.10 -19.71
C ALA A 176 2.66 8.34 -19.98
N CYS A 177 1.79 8.20 -18.98
CA CYS A 177 0.49 7.56 -19.14
C CYS A 177 -0.39 8.31 -20.15
N TYR A 178 -0.44 9.65 -20.09
CA TYR A 178 -1.16 10.46 -21.08
C TYR A 178 -0.57 10.30 -22.49
N ALA A 179 0.76 10.32 -22.63
CA ALA A 179 1.41 10.14 -23.93
C ALA A 179 1.13 8.75 -24.55
N ALA A 180 0.93 7.73 -23.72
CA ALA A 180 0.58 6.38 -24.14
C ALA A 180 -0.94 6.14 -24.28
N GLY A 181 -1.79 7.14 -24.01
CA GLY A 181 -3.24 7.01 -24.09
C GLY A 181 -3.86 6.13 -22.99
N VAL A 182 -3.19 5.97 -21.85
CA VAL A 182 -3.69 5.18 -20.72
C VAL A 182 -4.94 5.85 -20.14
N ALA A 183 -6.00 5.08 -19.98
CA ALA A 183 -7.26 5.59 -19.45
C ALA A 183 -7.12 6.04 -17.98
N GLU A 184 -7.57 7.25 -17.66
CA GLU A 184 -7.51 7.82 -16.31
C GLU A 184 -8.08 6.91 -15.20
N PRO A 185 -9.19 6.16 -15.41
CA PRO A 185 -9.68 5.24 -14.39
C PRO A 185 -8.68 4.14 -14.00
N ARG A 186 -7.86 3.65 -14.94
CA ARG A 186 -6.77 2.70 -14.66
C ARG A 186 -5.66 3.36 -13.84
N MET A 187 -5.32 4.62 -14.15
CA MET A 187 -4.34 5.40 -13.41
C MET A 187 -4.79 5.65 -11.96
N VAL A 188 -6.05 6.04 -11.77
CA VAL A 188 -6.64 6.26 -10.44
C VAL A 188 -6.62 4.98 -9.61
N GLN A 189 -7.00 3.85 -10.20
CA GLN A 189 -6.89 2.57 -9.50
C GLN A 189 -5.45 2.24 -9.10
N ALA A 190 -4.47 2.40 -9.99
CA ALA A 190 -3.07 2.13 -9.65
C ALA A 190 -2.58 3.02 -8.50
N LEU A 191 -2.87 4.33 -8.56
CA LEU A 191 -2.51 5.28 -7.51
C LEU A 191 -3.15 4.95 -6.15
N SER A 192 -4.42 4.56 -6.15
CA SER A 192 -5.17 4.33 -4.92
C SER A 192 -4.66 3.13 -4.12
N LEU A 193 -4.04 2.14 -4.76
CA LEU A 193 -3.46 0.98 -4.06
C LEU A 193 -2.40 1.40 -3.03
N ALA A 194 -1.67 2.50 -3.26
CA ALA A 194 -0.66 3.00 -2.32
C ALA A 194 -1.24 3.42 -0.95
N LEU A 195 -2.55 3.72 -0.87
CA LEU A 195 -3.22 4.00 0.41
C LEU A 195 -3.09 2.84 1.41
N TRP A 196 -2.95 1.61 0.90
CA TRP A 196 -2.88 0.43 1.75
C TRP A 196 -1.49 0.26 2.39
N PRO A 197 -0.39 -0.04 1.65
CA PRO A 197 0.90 -0.28 2.27
C PRO A 197 1.49 0.99 2.88
N CYS A 198 1.22 2.17 2.32
CA CYS A 198 1.79 3.42 2.80
C CYS A 198 0.91 4.17 3.82
N GLY A 199 -0.31 3.69 4.07
CA GLY A 199 -1.24 4.26 5.04
C GLY A 199 -1.71 3.21 6.06
N ILE A 200 -2.54 2.27 5.61
CA ILE A 200 -3.16 1.27 6.50
C ILE A 200 -2.13 0.35 7.15
N ASN A 201 -1.15 -0.18 6.41
CA ASN A 201 -0.14 -1.08 7.01
C ASN A 201 0.75 -0.36 8.02
N ARG A 202 1.19 0.88 7.71
CA ARG A 202 1.91 1.72 8.68
C ARG A 202 1.09 1.99 9.94
N PHE A 203 -0.23 2.16 9.79
CA PHE A 203 -1.13 2.30 10.94
C PHE A 203 -1.27 0.98 11.71
N ILE A 204 -1.33 -0.17 11.04
CA ILE A 204 -1.29 -1.50 11.67
C ILE A 204 -0.03 -1.65 12.52
N GLU A 205 1.15 -1.36 11.98
CA GLU A 205 2.44 -1.44 12.68
C GLU A 205 2.50 -0.51 13.89
N ALA A 206 2.05 0.75 13.74
CA ALA A 206 2.02 1.70 14.85
C ALA A 206 1.10 1.21 15.98
N CYS A 207 -0.06 0.66 15.64
CA CYS A 207 -0.97 0.07 16.62
C CYS A 207 -0.42 -1.20 17.25
N ASP A 208 0.35 -2.00 16.52
CA ASP A 208 1.02 -3.20 17.04
C ASP A 208 2.05 -2.83 18.13
N ILE A 209 2.90 -1.85 17.83
CA ILE A 209 3.87 -1.29 18.79
C ILE A 209 3.13 -0.75 20.02
N TRP A 210 2.06 0.01 19.82
CA TRP A 210 1.30 0.57 20.95
C TRP A 210 0.63 -0.52 21.80
N LEU A 211 0.04 -1.53 21.17
CA LEU A 211 -0.54 -2.69 21.85
C LEU A 211 0.51 -3.40 22.70
N ALA A 212 1.70 -3.65 22.14
CA ALA A 212 2.80 -4.29 22.85
C ALA A 212 3.26 -3.47 24.08
N LEU A 213 3.32 -2.14 23.98
CA LEU A 213 3.66 -1.27 25.11
C LEU A 213 2.62 -1.35 26.25
N MET A 214 1.32 -1.42 25.92
CA MET A 214 0.25 -1.58 26.90
C MET A 214 0.33 -2.95 27.58
N GLN A 215 0.51 -4.02 26.80
CA GLN A 215 0.60 -5.39 27.32
C GLN A 215 1.84 -5.62 28.19
N ALA A 216 2.95 -4.94 27.87
CA ALA A 216 4.18 -4.97 28.68
C ALA A 216 4.10 -4.10 29.95
N GLY A 217 3.02 -3.32 30.14
CA GLY A 217 2.91 -2.37 31.25
C GLY A 217 3.86 -1.18 31.15
N ALA A 218 4.44 -0.92 29.97
CA ALA A 218 5.32 0.23 29.73
C ALA A 218 4.55 1.55 29.68
N VAL A 219 3.23 1.49 29.45
CA VAL A 219 2.30 2.62 29.51
C VAL A 219 1.02 2.21 30.23
N THR A 220 0.34 3.17 30.86
CA THR A 220 -0.95 2.94 31.52
C THR A 220 -2.10 3.35 30.59
N PRO A 221 -2.87 2.40 30.04
CA PRO A 221 -3.99 2.74 29.17
C PRO A 221 -5.20 3.27 29.95
N SER A 222 -6.02 4.07 29.27
CA SER A 222 -7.36 4.41 29.78
C SER A 222 -8.29 3.18 29.69
N PRO A 223 -9.45 3.18 30.36
CA PRO A 223 -10.33 2.00 30.39
C PRO A 223 -10.70 1.42 29.01
N SER A 224 -10.95 2.27 28.01
CA SER A 224 -11.28 1.85 26.64
C SER A 224 -10.11 1.16 25.96
N PHE A 225 -8.90 1.67 26.17
CA PHE A 225 -7.67 1.13 25.59
C PHE A 225 -7.18 -0.10 26.37
N GLN A 226 -7.48 -0.20 27.67
CA GLN A 226 -7.28 -1.43 28.44
C GLN A 226 -8.16 -2.56 27.89
N ALA A 227 -9.43 -2.27 27.59
CA ALA A 227 -10.32 -3.26 26.96
C ALA A 227 -9.80 -3.76 25.60
N TRP A 228 -9.17 -2.88 24.82
CA TRP A 228 -8.43 -3.30 23.63
C TRP A 228 -7.20 -4.15 24.00
N ALA A 229 -6.34 -3.71 24.91
CA ALA A 229 -5.12 -4.42 25.30
C ALA A 229 -5.38 -5.85 25.82
N ASP A 230 -6.48 -6.02 26.56
CA ASP A 230 -6.93 -7.30 27.13
C ASP A 230 -7.53 -8.25 26.08
N THR A 231 -7.80 -7.79 24.85
CA THR A 231 -8.40 -8.61 23.80
C THR A 231 -7.35 -9.58 23.23
N PRO A 232 -7.60 -10.90 23.20
CA PRO A 232 -6.63 -11.88 22.69
C PRO A 232 -6.55 -11.90 21.15
N ASP A 233 -5.50 -12.55 20.62
CA ASP A 233 -5.35 -12.93 19.21
C ASP A 233 -5.45 -11.78 18.19
N GLN A 234 -4.73 -10.69 18.45
CA GLN A 234 -4.79 -9.47 17.63
C GLN A 234 -3.69 -9.35 16.58
N HIS A 235 -2.84 -10.36 16.42
CA HIS A 235 -1.76 -10.37 15.43
C HIS A 235 -2.11 -11.15 14.16
N GLY A 236 -3.42 -11.26 13.84
CA GLY A 236 -3.98 -11.82 12.62
C GLY A 236 -3.29 -13.09 12.13
N SER A 237 -3.71 -14.26 12.63
CA SER A 237 -3.30 -15.62 12.21
C SER A 237 -1.86 -15.74 11.73
N ALA A 238 -1.00 -16.35 12.55
CA ALA A 238 0.29 -16.88 12.15
C ALA A 238 0.28 -17.26 10.67
N VAL A 239 1.10 -16.55 9.87
CA VAL A 239 1.53 -17.02 8.56
C VAL A 239 1.83 -18.49 8.76
N ALA A 240 1.16 -19.35 7.99
CA ALA A 240 1.51 -20.76 7.90
C ALA A 240 3.03 -20.80 7.78
N THR A 241 3.68 -21.21 8.85
CA THR A 241 5.11 -21.50 8.86
C THR A 241 5.23 -22.58 7.81
N HIS A 242 5.73 -22.20 6.63
CA HIS A 242 6.18 -23.19 5.68
C HIS A 242 7.33 -23.90 6.37
N ASP A 243 6.98 -25.05 6.91
CA ASP A 243 7.86 -26.09 7.36
C ASP A 243 9.00 -26.20 6.34
N GLN A 244 10.22 -26.12 6.84
CA GLN A 244 11.43 -26.41 6.10
C GLN A 244 11.28 -27.75 5.38
N ARG A 245 11.37 -27.75 4.05
CA ARG A 245 11.96 -28.83 3.25
C ARG A 245 12.59 -28.28 1.99
#